data_AF-A0A1D7XJP9-F1
#
_entry.id   AF-A0A1D7XJP9-F1
#
_cell.length_a   1.000
_cell.length_b   1.000
_cell.length_c   1.000
_cell.angle_alpha   90.00
_cell.angle_beta   90.00
_cell.angle_gamma   90.00
#
_symmetry.space_group_name_H-M   'P 1'
#
loop_
_entity.id
_entity.type
_entity.pdbx_description
1 polymer ?
#
loop_
_entity_poly.entity_id
_entity_poly.type
_entity_poly.pdbx_seq_one_letter_code
_entity_poly.pdbx_strand_id
1 'polypeptide(L)'
;MKEIFKIKDLIFYKEEFLDDINEFEDIFPIIKEFSDNLSYEKINVASLNECCEKTKENYFIEIQGYINKDDDFITKQELEQMSVAFDRRELDLFVIRIYKCTECNKWIIDILE
;
A
#
# COMPACT_ATOMS: atom_id res chain seq x y z
N MET A 1 5.79 17.60 10.86
CA MET A 1 5.48 16.28 10.31
C MET A 1 6.09 16.18 8.94
N LYS A 2 6.81 15.11 8.63
CA LYS A 2 7.46 14.89 7.34
C LYS A 2 6.51 14.09 6.46
N GLU A 3 6.01 14.70 5.39
CA GLU A 3 5.19 14.01 4.39
C GLU A 3 6.01 12.92 3.69
N ILE A 4 5.46 11.72 3.59
CA ILE A 4 6.03 10.61 2.85
C ILE A 4 5.40 10.54 1.46
N PHE A 5 4.07 10.45 1.38
CA PHE A 5 3.30 10.45 0.13
C PHE A 5 1.86 10.93 0.39
N LYS A 6 1.11 11.10 -0.70
CA LYS A 6 -0.28 11.55 -0.68
C LYS A 6 -1.10 10.79 -1.72
N ILE A 7 -2.28 10.31 -1.35
CA ILE A 7 -3.24 9.66 -2.23
C ILE A 7 -4.52 10.47 -2.22
N LYS A 8 -4.89 11.08 -3.36
CA LYS A 8 -6.01 12.05 -3.45
C LYS A 8 -5.88 13.17 -2.41
N ASP A 9 -6.78 13.27 -1.45
CA ASP A 9 -6.77 14.24 -0.34
C ASP A 9 -6.15 13.66 0.95
N LEU A 10 -5.76 12.39 0.97
CA LEU A 10 -5.20 11.71 2.15
C LEU A 10 -3.67 11.82 2.19
N ILE A 11 -3.13 12.41 3.26
CA ILE A 11 -1.69 12.65 3.44
C ILE A 11 -1.11 11.66 4.46
N PHE A 12 0.07 11.14 4.16
CA PHE A 12 0.78 10.15 4.98
C PHE A 12 2.08 10.74 5.51
N TYR A 13 2.17 10.86 6.84
CA TYR A 13 3.32 11.46 7.52
C TYR A 13 4.17 10.41 8.22
N LYS A 14 5.48 10.64 8.25
CA LYS A 14 6.47 9.78 8.92
C LYS A 14 6.10 9.52 10.38
N GLU A 15 5.70 10.55 11.10
CA GLU A 15 5.46 10.51 12.54
C GLU A 15 4.15 9.80 12.92
N GLU A 16 3.29 9.53 11.93
CA GLU A 16 2.04 8.77 12.12
C GLU A 16 2.21 7.29 11.74
N PHE A 17 3.35 6.91 11.14
CA PHE A 17 3.63 5.52 10.82
C PHE A 17 3.90 4.73 12.10
N LEU A 18 3.28 3.57 12.24
CA LEU A 18 3.39 2.76 13.47
C LEU A 18 4.60 1.83 13.50
N ASP A 19 5.11 1.44 12.33
CA ASP A 19 6.20 0.48 12.21
C ASP A 19 7.54 1.18 11.94
N ASP A 20 8.62 0.41 11.76
CA ASP A 20 9.90 0.98 11.34
C ASP A 20 9.84 1.35 9.86
N ILE A 21 9.78 2.66 9.60
CA ILE A 21 9.75 3.21 8.24
C ILE A 21 10.95 2.77 7.36
N ASN A 22 12.07 2.39 7.97
CA ASN A 22 13.25 1.99 7.21
C ASN A 22 13.08 0.60 6.56
N GLU A 23 12.12 -0.20 7.03
CA GLU A 23 11.79 -1.52 6.45
C GLU A 23 10.99 -1.41 5.14
N PHE A 24 10.50 -0.21 4.78
CA PHE A 24 9.62 0.02 3.64
C PHE A 24 10.18 1.06 2.65
N GLU A 25 11.49 1.32 2.69
CA GLU A 25 12.13 2.35 1.85
C GLU A 25 11.99 2.09 0.35
N ASP A 26 11.95 0.82 -0.05
CA ASP A 26 11.72 0.29 -1.38
C ASP A 26 10.24 0.36 -1.81
N ILE A 27 9.31 0.24 -0.86
CA ILE A 27 7.87 0.32 -1.11
C ILE A 27 7.40 1.76 -1.37
N PHE A 28 7.97 2.77 -0.72
CA PHE A 28 7.52 4.16 -0.91
C PHE A 28 7.64 4.69 -2.35
N PRO A 29 8.75 4.43 -3.09
CA PRO A 29 8.84 4.73 -4.52
C PRO A 29 7.66 4.16 -5.31
N ILE A 30 7.32 2.89 -5.09
CA ILE A 30 6.20 2.21 -5.77
C ILE A 30 4.89 2.95 -5.48
N ILE A 31 4.58 3.23 -4.21
CA ILE A 31 3.35 3.95 -3.83
C ILE A 31 3.28 5.33 -4.49
N LYS A 32 4.40 6.06 -4.53
CA LYS A 32 4.48 7.40 -5.13
C LYS A 32 4.31 7.37 -6.64
N GLU A 33 4.86 6.38 -7.31
CA GLU A 33 4.70 6.22 -8.76
C GLU A 33 3.22 6.05 -9.12
N PHE A 34 2.48 5.27 -8.35
CA PHE A 34 1.07 5.00 -8.62
C PHE A 34 0.10 5.99 -7.97
N SER A 35 0.59 6.96 -7.18
CA SER A 35 -0.26 7.79 -6.30
C SER A 35 -1.41 8.50 -6.99
N ASP A 36 -1.19 8.96 -8.23
CA ASP A 36 -2.17 9.70 -9.02
C ASP A 36 -3.36 8.83 -9.48
N ASN A 37 -3.12 7.52 -9.59
CA ASN A 37 -4.13 6.54 -10.04
C ASN A 37 -4.77 5.79 -8.88
N LEU A 38 -4.23 5.92 -7.67
CA LEU A 38 -4.75 5.25 -6.50
C LEU A 38 -5.98 5.96 -5.92
N SER A 39 -6.89 5.16 -5.41
CA SER A 39 -8.00 5.59 -4.59
C SER A 39 -7.88 4.94 -3.22
N TYR A 40 -8.61 5.48 -2.26
CA TYR A 40 -8.88 4.80 -1.01
C TYR A 40 -10.37 4.53 -0.89
N GLU A 41 -10.72 3.57 -0.04
CA GLU A 41 -12.07 3.33 0.44
C GLU A 41 -12.10 3.31 1.97
N LYS A 42 -13.29 3.32 2.56
CA LYS A 42 -13.45 3.14 4.01
C LYS A 42 -13.88 1.72 4.30
N ILE A 43 -13.14 1.05 5.19
CA ILE A 43 -13.44 -0.32 5.61
C ILE A 43 -13.51 -0.42 7.13
N ASN A 44 -14.11 -1.49 7.63
CA ASN A 44 -14.01 -1.90 9.03
C ASN A 44 -13.17 -3.18 9.15
N VAL A 45 -12.14 -3.17 9.98
CA VAL A 45 -11.36 -4.37 10.30
C VAL A 45 -12.03 -5.18 11.43
N ALA A 46 -11.59 -6.41 11.67
CA ALA A 46 -12.25 -7.33 12.60
C ALA A 46 -12.24 -6.83 14.05
N SER A 47 -11.14 -6.24 14.48
CA SER A 47 -10.88 -5.75 15.85
C SER A 47 -10.74 -4.24 15.88
N LEU A 48 -10.67 -3.65 17.09
CA LEU A 48 -10.31 -2.24 17.21
C LEU A 48 -8.87 -2.03 16.74
N ASN A 49 -8.61 -0.89 16.09
CA ASN A 49 -7.28 -0.53 15.64
C ASN A 49 -6.34 -0.36 16.84
N GLU A 50 -5.24 -1.11 16.88
CA GLU A 50 -4.26 -1.09 17.98
C GLU A 50 -3.64 0.29 18.22
N CYS A 51 -3.65 1.14 17.19
CA CYS A 51 -3.12 2.50 17.21
C CYS A 51 -3.69 3.41 18.32
N CYS A 52 -4.97 3.24 18.66
CA CYS A 52 -5.68 4.05 19.66
C CYS A 52 -6.87 3.32 20.32
N GLU A 53 -7.25 2.14 19.84
CA GLU A 53 -8.34 1.31 20.37
C GLU A 53 -9.73 1.99 20.38
N LYS A 54 -9.96 2.98 19.50
CA LYS A 54 -11.22 3.76 19.46
C LYS A 54 -12.17 3.38 18.31
N THR A 55 -11.64 2.90 17.21
CA THR A 55 -12.41 2.60 15.99
C THR A 55 -11.90 1.31 15.34
N LYS A 56 -12.75 0.71 14.51
CA LYS A 56 -12.38 -0.33 13.54
C LYS A 56 -12.24 0.23 12.12
N GLU A 57 -12.62 1.50 11.93
CA GLU A 57 -12.68 2.13 10.62
C GLU A 57 -11.29 2.58 10.18
N ASN A 58 -10.96 2.30 8.91
CA ASN A 58 -9.72 2.72 8.27
C ASN A 58 -10.00 3.23 6.86
N TYR A 59 -9.24 4.23 6.42
CA TYR A 59 -8.99 4.41 4.99
C TYR A 59 -8.06 3.31 4.52
N PHE A 60 -8.46 2.63 3.45
CA PHE A 60 -7.78 1.48 2.90
C PHE A 60 -7.39 1.74 1.45
N ILE A 61 -6.13 1.47 1.14
CA ILE A 61 -5.56 1.55 -0.22
C ILE A 61 -4.91 0.21 -0.51
N GLU A 62 -5.10 -0.28 -1.73
CA GLU A 62 -4.52 -1.54 -2.18
C GLU A 62 -3.86 -1.33 -3.55
N ILE A 63 -2.61 -1.78 -3.68
CA ILE A 63 -1.88 -1.83 -4.94
C ILE A 63 -1.67 -3.31 -5.28
N GLN A 64 -2.41 -3.81 -6.27
CA GLN A 64 -2.27 -5.18 -6.76
C GLN A 64 -1.14 -5.28 -7.77
N GLY A 65 -0.12 -6.08 -7.46
CA GLY A 65 0.97 -6.37 -8.38
C GLY A 65 1.58 -7.73 -8.15
N TYR A 66 2.75 -7.88 -8.75
CA TYR A 66 3.54 -9.09 -8.77
C TYR A 66 5.02 -8.71 -8.73
N ILE A 67 5.84 -9.57 -8.16
CA ILE A 67 7.30 -9.48 -8.25
C ILE A 67 7.79 -10.51 -9.27
N ASN A 68 8.70 -10.10 -10.15
CA ASN A 68 9.37 -11.01 -11.08
C ASN A 68 10.70 -11.54 -10.48
N LYS A 69 11.43 -12.39 -11.22
CA LYS A 69 12.71 -12.95 -10.76
C LYS A 69 13.85 -11.94 -10.56
N ASP A 70 13.71 -10.75 -11.13
CA ASP A 70 14.69 -9.68 -11.03
C ASP A 70 14.33 -8.71 -9.87
N ASP A 71 13.37 -9.09 -9.01
CA ASP A 71 12.79 -8.29 -7.92
C ASP A 71 12.06 -7.02 -8.39
N ASP A 72 11.66 -6.95 -9.66
CA ASP A 72 10.89 -5.82 -10.19
C ASP A 72 9.40 -5.98 -9.86
N PHE A 73 8.80 -4.90 -9.35
CA PHE A 73 7.37 -4.82 -9.14
C PHE A 73 6.63 -4.49 -10.45
N ILE A 74 5.68 -5.34 -10.81
CA ILE A 74 4.81 -5.19 -11.98
C ILE A 74 3.38 -5.10 -11.49
N THR A 75 2.70 -3.99 -11.76
CA THR A 75 1.29 -3.88 -11.41
C THR A 75 0.44 -4.83 -12.23
N LYS A 76 -0.72 -5.21 -11.69
CA LYS A 76 -1.70 -5.99 -12.44
C LYS A 76 -2.14 -5.28 -13.73
N GLN A 77 -2.24 -3.95 -13.73
CA GLN A 77 -2.59 -3.17 -14.92
C GLN A 77 -1.51 -3.27 -16.01
N GLU A 78 -0.23 -3.17 -15.64
CA GLU A 78 0.87 -3.36 -16.59
C GLU A 78 0.88 -4.79 -17.15
N LEU A 79 0.67 -5.79 -16.30
CA LEU A 79 0.62 -7.19 -16.72
C LEU A 79 -0.54 -7.47 -17.70
N GLU A 80 -1.67 -6.79 -17.52
CA GLU A 80 -2.82 -6.86 -18.44
C GLU A 80 -2.53 -6.21 -19.80
N GLN A 81 -1.62 -5.24 -19.85
CA GLN A 81 -1.19 -4.57 -21.09
C GLN A 81 -0.04 -5.30 -21.80
N MET A 82 0.69 -6.17 -21.09
CA MET A 82 1.75 -6.99 -21.66
C MET A 82 1.20 -8.07 -22.62
N SER A 83 1.91 -8.28 -23.72
CA SER A 83 1.55 -9.30 -24.71
C SER A 83 1.52 -10.71 -24.11
N VAL A 84 0.69 -11.60 -24.68
CA VAL A 84 0.49 -13.00 -24.24
C VAL A 84 1.78 -13.84 -24.22
N ALA A 85 2.87 -13.36 -24.83
CA ALA A 85 4.17 -14.00 -24.84
C ALA A 85 4.99 -13.81 -23.54
N PHE A 86 4.51 -12.99 -22.59
CA PHE A 86 5.16 -12.84 -21.29
C PHE A 86 4.97 -14.10 -20.44
N ASP A 87 6.06 -14.70 -19.97
CA ASP A 87 5.99 -15.91 -19.15
C ASP A 87 5.53 -15.59 -17.72
N ARG A 88 4.21 -15.60 -17.52
CA ARG A 88 3.56 -15.32 -16.23
C ARG A 88 3.86 -16.35 -15.13
N ARG A 89 4.60 -17.42 -15.43
CA ARG A 89 4.95 -18.47 -14.47
C ARG A 89 6.05 -18.07 -13.49
N GLU A 90 6.64 -16.90 -13.70
CA GLU A 90 7.76 -16.37 -12.91
C GLU A 90 7.37 -15.12 -12.12
N LEU A 91 6.08 -14.98 -11.84
CA LEU A 91 5.50 -13.87 -11.10
C LEU A 91 4.94 -14.37 -9.76
N ASP A 92 5.48 -13.84 -8.68
CA ASP A 92 4.95 -14.05 -7.33
C ASP A 92 3.98 -12.92 -7.00
N LEU A 93 2.87 -13.25 -6.33
CA LEU A 93 1.88 -12.24 -5.95
C LEU A 93 2.51 -11.25 -4.98
N PHE A 94 2.28 -9.96 -5.18
CA PHE A 94 2.78 -8.93 -4.28
C PHE A 94 1.75 -7.81 -4.16
N VAL A 95 1.07 -7.74 -3.02
CA VAL A 95 0.01 -6.75 -2.80
C VAL A 95 0.39 -5.84 -1.66
N ILE A 96 0.55 -4.55 -1.95
CA ILE A 96 0.82 -3.52 -0.95
C ILE A 96 -0.52 -3.00 -0.45
N ARG A 97 -0.78 -3.16 0.84
CA ARG A 97 -1.99 -2.70 1.52
C ARG A 97 -1.65 -1.62 2.52
N ILE A 98 -2.38 -0.51 2.50
CA ILE A 98 -2.15 0.62 3.40
C ILE A 98 -3.42 0.86 4.20
N TYR A 99 -3.30 0.89 5.51
CA TYR A 99 -4.40 1.17 6.43
C TYR A 99 -4.11 2.45 7.18
N LYS A 100 -5.02 3.43 7.15
CA LYS A 100 -4.94 4.67 7.94
C LYS A 100 -6.17 4.81 8.82
N CYS A 101 -5.96 4.84 10.14
CA CYS A 101 -7.01 4.97 11.13
C CYS A 101 -7.77 6.30 10.95
N THR A 102 -9.09 6.25 10.92
CA THR A 102 -9.91 7.45 10.72
C THR A 102 -10.04 8.35 11.96
N GLU A 103 -9.64 7.85 13.14
CA GLU A 103 -9.72 8.59 14.41
C GLU A 103 -8.41 9.30 14.79
N CYS A 104 -7.25 8.70 14.51
CA CYS A 104 -5.96 9.23 14.98
C CYS A 104 -4.90 9.37 13.89
N ASN A 105 -5.25 9.13 12.62
CA ASN A 105 -4.40 9.25 11.43
C ASN A 105 -3.16 8.35 11.38
N LYS A 106 -2.91 7.57 12.43
CA LYS A 106 -1.86 6.54 12.43
C LYS A 106 -2.11 5.53 11.31
N TRP A 107 -1.03 5.06 10.71
CA TRP A 107 -1.10 4.19 9.54
C TRP A 107 -0.01 3.14 9.52
N ILE A 108 -0.27 2.07 8.77
CA ILE A 108 0.61 0.90 8.57
C ILE A 108 0.63 0.50 7.10
N ILE A 109 1.65 -0.27 6.73
CA ILE A 109 1.73 -1.02 5.48
C ILE A 109 1.68 -2.51 5.83
N ASP A 110 0.89 -3.25 5.09
CA ASP A 110 0.78 -4.71 5.16
C ASP A 110 1.05 -5.25 3.74
N ILE A 111 2.01 -6.17 3.61
CA ILE A 111 2.39 -6.75 2.32
C ILE A 111 1.85 -8.18 2.29
N LEU A 112 1.10 -8.51 1.22
CA LEU A 112 0.72 -9.89 0.92
C LEU A 112 1.65 -10.45 -0.14
N GLU A 113 2.39 -11.50 0.21
CA GLU A 113 3.28 -12.28 -0.65
C GLU A 113 2.86 -13.75 -0.66
#